data_AF-A0A0H3U9F0-F1
#
_entry.id   AF-A0A0H3U9F0-F1
#
_cell.length_a   1.000
_cell.length_b   1.000
_cell.length_c   1.000
_cell.angle_alpha   90.00
_cell.angle_beta   90.00
_cell.angle_gamma   90.00
#
_symmetry.space_group_name_H-M   'P 1'
#
loop_
_entity.id
_entity.type
_entity.pdbx_description
1 polymer ?
#
loop_
_entity_poly.entity_id
_entity_poly.type
_entity_poly.pdbx_seq_one_letter_code
_entity_poly.pdbx_strand_id
1 'polypeptide(L)'
;MSWENKTDYCGLAIANKLSVKSATENRSGQYLEKLGQKGQIAATKSYGTANASPSVEYLIEDDISFTDGQIKLGEVKTVDGNKYALQTVDFSTGAGQEPTMSATSVQVEAAAATGRTFNLPAFELSKEEIAQILFSAFSLPQGTQQAPKNVACEVTQVTGQASCVIGLHTKNADPKASSVHSGKLTVTATIGQYGEQAPEVTAAQGWDVSSPLTSSDPDSDMPSWTITLSKPIALTEPSNNV
;
A
#
# COMPACT_ATOMS: atom_id res chain seq x y z
N MET A 1 -30.35 -3.16 5.99
CA MET A 1 -29.51 -2.39 5.06
C MET A 1 -29.00 -3.36 4.02
N SER A 2 -29.40 -3.21 2.75
CA SER A 2 -28.91 -4.09 1.68
C SER A 2 -27.46 -3.75 1.41
N TRP A 3 -26.57 -4.68 1.74
CA TRP A 3 -25.18 -4.62 1.32
C TRP A 3 -25.18 -4.81 -0.19
N GLU A 4 -24.99 -3.74 -0.95
CA GLU A 4 -24.52 -3.92 -2.33
C GLU A 4 -23.24 -4.76 -2.23
N ASN A 5 -23.20 -5.90 -2.93
CA ASN A 5 -21.99 -6.71 -3.02
C ASN A 5 -20.92 -5.85 -3.69
N LYS A 6 -20.06 -5.22 -2.89
CA LYS A 6 -18.94 -4.42 -3.39
C LYS A 6 -17.89 -5.39 -3.95
N THR A 7 -17.44 -5.12 -5.17
CA THR A 7 -16.51 -6.00 -5.87
C THR A 7 -15.10 -5.88 -5.30
N ASP A 8 -14.54 -7.00 -4.85
CA ASP A 8 -13.16 -7.08 -4.36
C ASP A 8 -12.18 -7.33 -5.52
N TYR A 9 -11.87 -6.26 -6.26
CA TYR A 9 -10.94 -6.27 -7.39
C TYR A 9 -9.52 -6.67 -7.00
N CYS A 10 -9.10 -6.38 -5.76
CA CYS A 10 -7.74 -6.64 -5.27
C CYS A 10 -7.62 -7.99 -4.54
N GLY A 11 -8.73 -8.59 -4.12
CA GLY A 11 -8.76 -9.95 -3.59
C GLY A 11 -8.26 -10.15 -2.18
N LEU A 12 -8.26 -9.09 -1.38
CA LEU A 12 -7.69 -9.12 -0.03
C LEU A 12 -8.74 -9.37 1.05
N ALA A 13 -10.05 -9.34 0.73
CA ALA A 13 -11.10 -9.49 1.74
C ALA A 13 -11.00 -10.84 2.46
N ILE A 14 -11.11 -10.81 3.79
CA ILE A 14 -11.08 -11.97 4.68
C ILE A 14 -12.36 -11.97 5.53
N ALA A 15 -13.11 -13.07 5.47
CA ALA A 15 -14.38 -13.20 6.17
C ALA A 15 -14.25 -12.83 7.66
N ASN A 16 -15.13 -11.93 8.12
CA ASN A 16 -15.24 -11.44 9.51
C ASN A 16 -13.99 -10.72 10.07
N LYS A 17 -13.02 -10.35 9.23
CA LYS A 17 -11.81 -9.63 9.65
C LYS A 17 -11.50 -8.43 8.78
N LEU A 18 -11.64 -8.58 7.46
CA LEU A 18 -11.37 -7.55 6.48
C LEU A 18 -12.45 -7.56 5.40
N SER A 19 -13.33 -6.56 5.40
CA SER A 19 -14.45 -6.48 4.44
C SER A 19 -14.28 -5.29 3.49
N VAL A 20 -14.89 -5.36 2.31
CA VAL A 20 -14.82 -4.26 1.34
C VAL A 20 -15.67 -3.08 1.83
N LYS A 21 -15.02 -1.97 2.16
CA LYS A 21 -15.66 -0.71 2.54
C LYS A 21 -16.11 0.08 1.32
N SER A 22 -15.28 0.19 0.30
CA SER A 22 -15.61 0.87 -0.95
C SER A 22 -14.76 0.31 -2.09
N ALA A 23 -15.23 0.44 -3.33
CA ALA A 23 -14.47 0.05 -4.51
C ALA A 23 -14.77 1.02 -5.64
N THR A 24 -13.72 1.48 -6.33
CA THR A 24 -13.81 2.42 -7.43
C THR A 24 -13.02 1.89 -8.61
N GLU A 25 -13.68 1.60 -9.72
CA GLU A 25 -13.02 1.20 -10.96
C GLU A 25 -12.62 2.46 -11.76
N ASN A 26 -11.45 3.01 -11.47
CA ASN A 26 -10.93 4.14 -12.24
C ASN A 26 -10.52 3.67 -13.63
N ARG A 27 -11.08 4.24 -14.70
CA ARG A 27 -10.69 3.94 -16.08
C ARG A 27 -9.88 5.08 -16.65
N SER A 28 -8.64 4.79 -17.05
CA SER A 28 -7.80 5.75 -17.76
C SER A 28 -7.78 5.39 -19.25
N GLY A 29 -8.28 6.31 -20.09
CA GLY A 29 -8.15 6.20 -21.55
C GLY A 29 -6.86 6.87 -22.02
N GLN A 30 -6.19 6.31 -23.01
CA GLN A 30 -5.14 7.03 -23.75
C GLN A 30 -5.77 7.71 -24.96
N TYR A 31 -5.51 9.01 -25.10
CA TYR A 31 -6.09 9.84 -26.14
C TYR A 31 -4.98 10.54 -26.93
N LEU A 32 -5.10 10.51 -28.26
CA LEU A 32 -4.37 11.41 -29.15
C LEU A 32 -5.29 12.56 -29.49
N GLU A 33 -4.88 13.76 -29.13
CA GLU A 33 -5.60 14.98 -29.50
C GLU A 33 -4.93 15.62 -30.72
N LYS A 34 -5.72 15.90 -31.74
CA LYS A 34 -5.30 16.71 -32.87
C LYS A 34 -5.78 18.14 -32.65
N LEU A 35 -4.86 19.08 -32.54
CA LEU A 35 -5.19 20.49 -32.47
C LEU A 35 -5.58 21.05 -33.84
N GLY A 36 -6.60 21.90 -33.86
CA GLY A 36 -7.03 22.68 -35.00
C GLY A 36 -6.19 23.94 -35.19
N GLN A 37 -6.43 24.66 -36.29
CA GLN A 37 -5.64 25.84 -36.67
C GLN A 37 -5.72 27.01 -35.67
N LYS A 38 -6.70 27.03 -34.76
CA LYS A 38 -6.80 28.03 -33.68
C LYS A 38 -6.45 27.46 -32.30
N GLY A 39 -5.80 26.29 -32.25
CA GLY A 39 -5.38 25.64 -31.01
C GLY A 39 -6.50 24.90 -30.26
N GLN A 40 -7.71 24.82 -30.80
CA GLN A 40 -8.79 24.00 -30.22
C GLN A 40 -8.56 22.50 -30.52
N ILE A 41 -9.01 21.62 -29.64
CA ILE A 41 -9.04 20.17 -29.94
C ILE A 41 -10.00 19.95 -31.12
N ALA A 42 -9.45 19.58 -32.27
CA ALA A 42 -10.20 19.38 -33.52
C ALA A 42 -10.61 17.92 -33.73
N ALA A 43 -9.88 16.98 -33.13
CA ALA A 43 -10.27 15.57 -33.07
C ALA A 43 -9.58 14.88 -31.89
N THR A 44 -10.28 13.97 -31.24
CA THR A 44 -9.73 13.08 -30.23
C THR A 44 -9.81 11.65 -30.75
N LYS A 45 -8.69 10.93 -30.74
CA LYS A 45 -8.64 9.51 -31.09
C LYS A 45 -8.20 8.73 -29.86
N SER A 46 -9.09 7.91 -29.32
CA SER A 46 -8.71 6.92 -28.31
C SER A 46 -7.84 5.84 -28.96
N TYR A 47 -6.73 5.49 -28.33
CA TYR A 47 -5.90 4.35 -28.73
C TYR A 47 -5.54 3.54 -27.50
N GLY A 48 -5.47 2.21 -27.65
CA GLY A 48 -5.40 1.31 -26.50
C GLY A 48 -6.76 1.10 -25.81
N THR A 49 -6.88 -0.02 -25.11
CA THR A 49 -8.03 -0.27 -24.23
C THR A 49 -7.88 0.63 -23.01
N ALA A 50 -8.97 1.26 -22.56
CA ALA A 50 -8.96 1.94 -21.27
C ALA A 50 -8.68 0.87 -20.21
N ASN A 51 -7.50 0.92 -19.59
CA ASN A 51 -7.16 0.00 -18.53
C ASN A 51 -7.84 0.50 -17.26
N ALA A 52 -8.61 -0.37 -16.62
CA ALA A 52 -9.13 -0.11 -15.30
C ALA A 52 -8.01 -0.25 -14.26
N SER A 53 -7.88 0.74 -13.39
CA SER A 53 -7.02 0.71 -12.21
C SER A 53 -7.91 0.77 -10.97
N PRO A 54 -8.60 -0.33 -10.63
CA PRO A 54 -9.54 -0.30 -9.52
C PRO A 54 -8.80 -0.10 -8.19
N SER A 55 -9.38 0.75 -7.35
CA SER A 55 -8.97 0.95 -5.95
C SER A 55 -10.04 0.41 -5.02
N VAL A 56 -9.64 -0.34 -4.00
CA VAL A 56 -10.53 -0.91 -2.98
C VAL A 56 -10.10 -0.40 -1.62
N GLU A 57 -11.04 0.14 -0.85
CA GLU A 57 -10.84 0.43 0.57
C GLU A 57 -11.45 -0.69 1.39
N TYR A 58 -10.75 -1.10 2.45
CA TYR A 58 -11.16 -2.16 3.35
C TYR A 58 -11.51 -1.61 4.72
N LEU A 59 -12.50 -2.24 5.35
CA LEU A 59 -12.84 -2.07 6.76
C LEU A 59 -12.18 -3.19 7.55
N ILE A 60 -11.44 -2.83 8.59
CA ILE A 60 -10.85 -3.77 9.56
C ILE A 60 -11.91 -4.05 10.62
N GLU A 61 -12.55 -5.23 10.52
CA GLU A 61 -13.69 -5.60 11.36
C GLU A 61 -13.27 -6.19 12.70
N ASP A 62 -12.09 -6.82 12.73
CA ASP A 62 -11.48 -7.49 13.89
C ASP A 62 -9.94 -7.53 13.70
N ASP A 63 -9.21 -7.87 14.76
CA ASP A 63 -7.76 -8.02 14.72
C ASP A 63 -7.35 -9.05 13.65
N ILE A 64 -6.40 -8.65 12.80
CA ILE A 64 -5.96 -9.43 11.65
C ILE A 64 -4.43 -9.56 11.62
N SER A 65 -3.97 -10.81 11.53
CA SER A 65 -2.57 -11.14 11.29
C SER A 65 -2.43 -11.67 9.87
N PHE A 66 -1.54 -11.05 9.09
CA PHE A 66 -1.15 -11.53 7.77
C PHE A 66 0.11 -12.37 7.90
N THR A 67 0.06 -13.62 7.46
CA THR A 67 1.24 -14.48 7.43
C THR A 67 2.16 -14.10 6.27
N ASP A 68 3.43 -14.49 6.35
CA ASP A 68 4.41 -14.24 5.29
C ASP A 68 3.90 -14.74 3.92
N GLY A 69 3.91 -13.84 2.92
CA GLY A 69 3.43 -14.14 1.57
C GLY A 69 1.92 -14.35 1.41
N GLN A 70 1.11 -13.99 2.42
CA GLN A 70 -0.35 -13.98 2.28
C GLN A 70 -0.84 -12.89 1.32
N ILE A 71 -0.19 -11.72 1.33
CA ILE A 71 -0.40 -10.66 0.34
C ILE A 71 0.74 -10.70 -0.67
N LYS A 72 0.39 -10.76 -1.96
CA LYS A 72 1.36 -10.90 -3.06
C LYS A 72 1.15 -9.81 -4.10
N LEU A 73 2.06 -8.84 -4.15
CA LEU A 73 2.03 -7.84 -5.21
C LEU A 73 2.37 -8.51 -6.54
N GLY A 74 1.63 -8.16 -7.59
CA GLY A 74 1.69 -8.76 -8.90
C GLY A 74 0.81 -10.02 -9.06
N GLU A 75 0.13 -10.47 -8.00
CA GLU A 75 -0.82 -11.57 -8.11
C GLU A 75 -2.01 -11.17 -8.99
N VAL A 76 -2.31 -12.02 -9.97
CA VAL A 76 -3.38 -11.80 -10.94
C VAL A 76 -4.65 -12.48 -10.45
N LYS A 77 -5.71 -11.70 -10.26
CA LYS A 77 -7.06 -12.17 -9.95
C LYS A 77 -8.00 -11.97 -11.12
N THR A 78 -8.92 -12.91 -11.31
CA THR A 78 -10.01 -12.76 -12.28
C THR A 78 -11.28 -12.30 -11.57
N VAL A 79 -11.85 -11.19 -12.03
CA VAL A 79 -13.09 -10.60 -11.52
C VAL A 79 -13.95 -10.17 -12.69
N ASP A 80 -15.19 -10.66 -12.74
CA ASP A 80 -16.15 -10.41 -13.83
C ASP A 80 -15.58 -10.65 -15.25
N GLY A 81 -14.71 -11.65 -15.38
CA GLY A 81 -14.05 -12.01 -16.65
C GLY A 81 -12.83 -11.15 -17.03
N ASN A 82 -12.55 -10.07 -16.29
CA ASN A 82 -11.35 -9.27 -16.43
C ASN A 82 -10.25 -9.74 -15.46
N LYS A 83 -9.00 -9.50 -15.82
CA LYS A 83 -7.85 -9.82 -14.98
C LYS A 83 -7.24 -8.55 -14.40
N TYR A 84 -6.97 -8.58 -13.10
CA TYR A 84 -6.40 -7.47 -12.34
C TYR A 84 -5.19 -7.98 -11.57
N ALA A 85 -4.09 -7.25 -11.66
CA ALA A 85 -2.86 -7.55 -10.92
C ALA A 85 -2.70 -6.55 -9.78
N LEU A 86 -2.50 -7.06 -8.56
CA LEU A 86 -2.35 -6.24 -7.35
C LEU A 86 -1.07 -5.40 -7.44
N GLN A 87 -1.19 -4.08 -7.37
CA GLN A 87 -0.07 -3.16 -7.56
C GLN A 87 0.42 -2.56 -6.24
N THR A 88 -0.52 -2.00 -5.47
CA THR A 88 -0.22 -1.33 -4.20
C THR A 88 -1.16 -1.79 -3.11
N VAL A 89 -0.64 -1.78 -1.89
CA VAL A 89 -1.41 -1.91 -0.66
C VAL A 89 -0.91 -0.84 0.29
N ASP A 90 -1.83 0.01 0.74
CA ASP A 90 -1.59 1.12 1.64
C ASP A 90 -2.27 0.85 2.99
N PHE A 91 -1.59 1.27 4.05
CA PHE A 91 -2.00 1.06 5.44
C PHE A 91 -1.88 2.38 6.21
N SER A 92 -2.80 2.63 7.13
CA SER A 92 -2.67 3.74 8.09
C SER A 92 -3.20 3.32 9.45
N THR A 93 -2.44 3.64 10.49
CA THR A 93 -2.85 3.50 11.90
C THR A 93 -2.51 4.80 12.63
N GLY A 94 -3.28 5.15 13.66
CA GLY A 94 -3.04 6.39 14.38
C GLY A 94 -3.81 6.46 15.69
N ALA A 95 -3.32 7.28 16.61
CA ALA A 95 -3.98 7.50 17.89
C ALA A 95 -5.35 8.19 17.68
N GLY A 96 -6.42 7.55 18.15
CA GLY A 96 -7.79 8.02 18.02
C GLY A 96 -8.33 7.97 16.58
N GLN A 97 -7.74 7.16 15.70
CA GLN A 97 -8.19 6.95 14.32
C GLN A 97 -8.35 5.46 14.03
N GLU A 98 -9.47 5.07 13.44
CA GLU A 98 -9.64 3.70 12.95
C GLU A 98 -8.53 3.34 11.95
N PRO A 99 -7.92 2.15 12.07
CA PRO A 99 -6.93 1.70 11.11
C PRO A 99 -7.58 1.53 9.73
N THR A 100 -6.84 1.89 8.68
CA THR A 100 -7.30 1.76 7.30
C THR A 100 -6.36 0.92 6.47
N MET A 101 -6.94 0.22 5.50
CA MET A 101 -6.22 -0.52 4.48
C MET A 101 -6.89 -0.24 3.14
N SER A 102 -6.10 0.09 2.13
CA SER A 102 -6.58 0.18 0.75
C SER A 102 -5.61 -0.52 -0.19
N ALA A 103 -6.11 -0.89 -1.36
CA ALA A 103 -5.31 -1.53 -2.37
C ALA A 103 -5.68 -1.01 -3.76
N THR A 104 -4.68 -0.94 -4.63
CA THR A 104 -4.88 -0.64 -6.04
C THR A 104 -4.40 -1.80 -6.88
N SER A 105 -5.22 -2.20 -7.85
CA SER A 105 -4.83 -3.13 -8.90
C SER A 105 -4.80 -2.45 -10.25
N VAL A 106 -4.16 -3.09 -11.22
CA VAL A 106 -4.17 -2.67 -12.62
C VAL A 106 -4.74 -3.79 -13.47
N GLN A 107 -5.65 -3.45 -14.37
CA GLN A 107 -6.17 -4.40 -15.35
C GLN A 107 -5.03 -4.83 -16.28
N VAL A 108 -4.87 -6.14 -16.39
CA VAL A 108 -3.88 -6.80 -17.25
C VAL A 108 -4.59 -7.55 -18.37
N GLU A 109 -3.82 -8.05 -19.32
CA GLU A 109 -4.35 -8.80 -20.45
C GLU A 109 -5.14 -10.04 -20.02
N ALA A 110 -6.16 -10.41 -20.79
CA ALA A 110 -7.02 -11.56 -20.46
C ALA A 110 -6.27 -12.90 -20.37
N ALA A 111 -5.10 -13.02 -21.02
CA ALA A 111 -4.23 -14.19 -20.93
C ALA A 111 -3.26 -14.16 -19.75
N ALA A 112 -3.17 -13.06 -18.99
CA ALA A 112 -2.22 -12.89 -17.89
C ALA A 112 -2.37 -14.01 -16.86
N ALA A 113 -1.26 -14.52 -16.35
CA ALA A 113 -1.24 -15.46 -15.24
C ALA A 113 -0.31 -14.93 -14.16
N THR A 114 -0.54 -15.32 -12.91
CA THR A 114 0.39 -15.04 -11.82
C THR A 114 1.72 -15.70 -12.12
N GLY A 115 2.72 -14.89 -12.42
CA GLY A 115 4.10 -15.31 -12.62
C GLY A 115 4.93 -14.98 -11.39
N ARG A 116 5.85 -14.03 -11.55
CA ARG A 116 6.67 -13.50 -10.45
C ARG A 116 5.86 -12.54 -9.59
N THR A 117 6.01 -12.65 -8.27
CA THR A 117 5.30 -11.82 -7.29
C THR A 117 6.27 -11.25 -6.25
N PHE A 118 5.82 -10.26 -5.49
CA PHE A 118 6.50 -9.78 -4.30
C PHE A 118 5.65 -10.10 -3.08
N ASN A 119 6.12 -11.03 -2.27
CA ASN A 119 5.46 -11.45 -1.05
C ASN A 119 5.67 -10.40 0.04
N LEU A 120 4.59 -9.86 0.61
CA LEU A 120 4.71 -9.02 1.78
C LEU A 120 5.16 -9.86 2.99
N PRO A 121 6.04 -9.33 3.85
CA PRO A 121 6.39 -9.97 5.11
C PRO A 121 5.19 -9.99 6.06
N ALA A 122 5.24 -10.88 7.05
CA ALA A 122 4.21 -10.96 8.08
C ALA A 122 4.05 -9.64 8.85
N PHE A 123 2.81 -9.29 9.18
CA PHE A 123 2.45 -8.14 10.02
C PHE A 123 1.06 -8.32 10.60
N GLU A 124 0.74 -7.50 11.59
CA GLU A 124 -0.57 -7.49 12.24
C GLU A 124 -1.17 -6.09 12.18
N LEU A 125 -2.50 -6.04 12.09
CA LEU A 125 -3.30 -4.84 12.27
C LEU A 125 -4.36 -5.17 13.31
N SER A 126 -4.23 -4.58 14.48
CA SER A 126 -5.31 -4.52 15.45
C SER A 126 -6.35 -3.51 14.99
N LYS A 127 -7.62 -3.76 15.32
CA LYS A 127 -8.74 -2.83 15.12
C LYS A 127 -8.65 -1.57 15.99
N GLU A 128 -7.85 -1.61 17.06
CA GLU A 128 -7.74 -0.52 18.00
C GLU A 128 -7.31 0.80 17.35
N GLU A 129 -7.87 1.91 17.85
CA GLU A 129 -7.55 3.29 17.43
C GLU A 129 -6.23 3.76 18.06
N ILE A 130 -5.19 2.94 17.93
CA ILE A 130 -3.82 3.22 18.35
C ILE A 130 -2.88 3.13 17.16
N ALA A 131 -1.80 3.91 17.18
CA ALA A 131 -0.76 3.76 16.17
C ALA A 131 0.03 2.46 16.41
N GLN A 132 0.27 1.71 15.34
CA GLN A 132 0.90 0.40 15.39
C GLN A 132 2.14 0.39 14.51
N ILE A 133 3.25 -0.13 15.02
CA ILE A 133 4.49 -0.26 14.24
C ILE A 133 4.29 -1.35 13.19
N LEU A 134 4.08 -0.94 11.94
CA LEU A 134 3.87 -1.85 10.83
C LEU A 134 5.17 -2.59 10.47
N PHE A 135 5.03 -3.89 10.16
CA PHE A 135 6.13 -4.76 9.68
C PHE A 135 7.37 -4.82 10.59
N SER A 136 7.21 -4.49 11.87
CA SER A 136 8.33 -4.33 12.81
C SER A 136 9.45 -3.45 12.25
N ALA A 137 9.11 -2.38 11.52
CA ALA A 137 10.08 -1.61 10.74
C ALA A 137 11.15 -0.91 11.59
N PHE A 138 10.80 -0.53 12.82
CA PHE A 138 11.70 0.12 13.76
C PHE A 138 11.32 -0.22 15.22
N SER A 139 12.14 0.22 16.16
CA SER A 139 11.89 0.15 17.59
C SER A 139 12.25 1.47 18.28
N LEU A 140 11.62 1.73 19.42
CA LEU A 140 11.87 2.87 20.30
C LEU A 140 12.46 2.38 21.64
N PRO A 141 13.49 3.03 22.20
CA PRO A 141 14.07 2.68 23.48
C PRO A 141 13.19 3.21 24.61
N GLN A 142 12.29 2.32 25.10
CA GLN A 142 11.31 2.53 26.18
C GLN A 142 10.22 3.59 25.88
N GLY A 143 8.92 3.30 25.99
CA GLY A 143 8.27 2.20 26.68
C GLY A 143 7.11 1.58 25.90
N THR A 144 6.86 0.32 26.22
CA THR A 144 5.50 -0.21 26.44
C THR A 144 4.60 0.89 27.02
N GLN A 145 3.31 0.90 26.64
CA GLN A 145 2.22 1.88 26.90
C GLN A 145 2.08 2.51 28.34
N GLN A 146 3.03 2.31 29.25
CA GLN A 146 3.18 2.95 30.56
C GLN A 146 4.64 3.36 30.82
N ALA A 147 5.12 4.44 30.20
CA ALA A 147 6.38 5.10 30.60
C ALA A 147 6.09 6.35 31.47
N PRO A 148 6.96 6.71 32.43
CA PRO A 148 6.82 7.96 33.20
C PRO A 148 6.83 9.19 32.28
N LYS A 149 6.04 10.22 32.65
CA LYS A 149 5.78 11.48 31.91
C LYS A 149 7.00 12.23 31.33
N ASN A 150 8.23 11.87 31.71
CA ASN A 150 9.43 12.67 31.48
C ASN A 150 10.39 12.05 30.43
N VAL A 151 10.07 10.85 29.91
CA VAL A 151 10.87 10.14 28.89
C VAL A 151 9.96 9.38 27.90
N ALA A 152 8.65 9.63 27.91
CA ALA A 152 7.70 8.90 27.08
C ALA A 152 7.76 9.43 25.63
N CYS A 153 8.19 8.60 24.70
CA CYS A 153 7.80 8.71 23.30
C CYS A 153 6.60 7.82 23.04
N GLU A 154 5.70 8.27 22.17
CA GLU A 154 4.62 7.46 21.66
C GLU A 154 4.55 7.60 20.15
N VAL A 155 4.23 6.50 19.47
CA VAL A 155 3.89 6.55 18.06
C VAL A 155 2.48 7.11 17.95
N THR A 156 2.32 8.21 17.22
CA THR A 156 1.02 8.88 17.05
C THR A 156 0.36 8.53 15.73
N GLN A 157 1.17 8.23 14.71
CA GLN A 157 0.68 7.79 13.40
C GLN A 157 1.72 6.91 12.70
N VAL A 158 1.25 5.88 11.98
CA VAL A 158 2.09 5.09 11.07
C VAL A 158 1.34 4.87 9.77
N THR A 159 1.98 5.19 8.65
CA THR A 159 1.52 4.79 7.32
C THR A 159 2.50 3.79 6.71
N GLY A 160 1.96 2.83 5.97
CA GLY A 160 2.72 1.82 5.26
C GLY A 160 2.26 1.74 3.82
N GLN A 161 3.20 1.58 2.88
CA GLN A 161 2.89 1.31 1.48
C GLN A 161 3.77 0.18 0.98
N ALA A 162 3.13 -0.90 0.54
CA ALA A 162 3.75 -1.92 -0.28
C ALA A 162 3.39 -1.66 -1.74
N SER A 163 4.38 -1.57 -2.62
CA SER A 163 4.14 -1.30 -4.03
C SER A 163 5.07 -2.09 -4.95
N CYS A 164 4.58 -2.40 -6.14
CA CYS A 164 5.38 -2.92 -7.24
C CYS A 164 5.04 -2.16 -8.53
N VAL A 165 5.89 -2.33 -9.54
CA VAL A 165 5.62 -1.83 -10.88
C VAL A 165 5.12 -2.96 -11.75
N ILE A 166 3.97 -2.73 -12.38
CA ILE A 166 3.35 -3.63 -13.34
C ILE A 166 3.58 -3.04 -14.73
N GLY A 167 4.53 -3.62 -15.46
CA GLY A 167 4.81 -3.28 -16.84
C GLY A 167 3.77 -3.92 -17.76
N LEU A 168 2.95 -3.09 -18.40
CA LEU A 168 2.00 -3.51 -19.44
C LEU A 168 2.71 -3.42 -20.80
N HIS A 169 3.08 -4.56 -21.36
CA HIS A 169 3.80 -4.61 -22.64
C HIS A 169 2.80 -4.72 -23.80
N THR A 170 2.63 -3.66 -24.59
CA THR A 170 1.96 -3.75 -25.90
C THR A 170 3.00 -3.74 -26.99
N LYS A 171 3.16 -4.85 -27.74
CA LYS A 171 3.96 -4.86 -28.97
C LYS A 171 3.02 -5.13 -30.15
N ASN A 172 2.96 -4.20 -31.10
CA ASN A 172 2.20 -4.39 -32.35
C ASN A 172 0.73 -4.80 -32.14
N ALA A 173 0.05 -4.24 -31.14
CA ALA A 173 -1.32 -4.57 -30.76
C ALA A 173 -1.56 -6.00 -30.23
N ASP A 174 -0.52 -6.81 -30.04
CA ASP A 174 -0.58 -8.05 -29.27
C ASP A 174 -0.23 -7.78 -27.80
N PRO A 175 -1.11 -8.14 -26.84
CA PRO A 175 -0.77 -8.06 -25.44
C PRO A 175 0.36 -9.05 -25.13
N LYS A 176 1.52 -8.54 -24.72
CA LYS A 176 2.54 -9.37 -24.07
C LYS A 176 2.21 -9.49 -22.58
N ALA A 177 2.73 -10.57 -21.99
CA ALA A 177 2.61 -10.84 -20.56
C ALA A 177 2.97 -9.60 -19.71
N SER A 178 2.11 -9.25 -18.76
CA SER A 178 2.41 -8.27 -17.72
C SER A 178 3.66 -8.70 -16.95
N SER A 179 4.61 -7.79 -16.75
CA SER A 179 5.83 -8.05 -15.97
C SER A 179 5.78 -7.31 -14.65
N VAL A 180 6.27 -7.93 -13.58
CA VAL A 180 6.31 -7.35 -12.23
C VAL A 180 7.75 -7.08 -11.84
N HIS A 181 8.06 -5.86 -11.39
CA HIS A 181 9.40 -5.49 -10.93
C HIS A 181 9.37 -4.41 -9.84
N SER A 182 10.53 -4.13 -9.24
CA SER A 182 10.73 -3.03 -8.29
C SER A 182 9.82 -3.06 -7.05
N GLY A 183 9.63 -4.23 -6.45
CA GLY A 183 8.88 -4.38 -5.20
C GLY A 183 9.54 -3.61 -4.05
N LYS A 184 8.77 -2.75 -3.39
CA LYS A 184 9.23 -1.89 -2.29
C LYS A 184 8.18 -1.83 -1.20
N LEU A 185 8.65 -1.82 0.05
CA LEU A 185 7.88 -1.48 1.22
C LEU A 185 8.41 -0.14 1.78
N THR A 186 7.50 0.76 2.12
CA THR A 186 7.82 2.05 2.75
C THR A 186 6.95 2.20 3.98
N VAL A 187 7.53 2.62 5.11
CA VAL A 187 6.84 2.90 6.36
C VAL A 187 7.23 4.30 6.82
N THR A 188 6.24 5.16 7.04
CA THR A 188 6.43 6.48 7.63
C THR A 188 5.79 6.48 9.01
N ALA A 189 6.53 6.90 10.02
CA ALA A 189 6.03 7.00 11.39
C ALA A 189 6.17 8.42 11.90
N THR A 190 5.15 8.86 12.63
CA THR A 190 5.13 10.10 13.42
C THR A 190 5.16 9.73 14.89
N ILE A 191 6.07 10.35 15.63
CA ILE A 191 6.39 10.06 17.02
C ILE A 191 6.26 11.36 17.81
N GLY A 192 5.40 11.36 18.82
CA GLY A 192 5.37 12.41 19.84
C GLY A 192 6.40 12.10 20.92
N GLN A 193 7.16 13.11 21.35
CA GLN A 193 8.15 12.97 22.42
C GLN A 193 7.94 14.08 23.43
N TYR A 194 7.86 13.75 24.73
CA TYR A 194 7.89 14.77 25.77
C TYR A 194 9.30 15.34 25.90
N GLY A 195 9.40 16.68 25.84
CA GLY A 195 10.66 17.42 25.89
C GLY A 195 11.35 17.60 24.54
N GLU A 196 12.37 18.45 24.52
CA GLU A 196 13.05 18.93 23.30
C GLU A 196 13.99 17.90 22.65
N GLN A 197 14.33 16.82 23.34
CA GLN A 197 15.26 15.81 22.83
C GLN A 197 14.60 14.96 21.75
N ALA A 198 15.26 14.78 20.61
CA ALA A 198 14.78 13.89 19.56
C ALA A 198 14.66 12.43 20.05
N PRO A 199 13.59 11.69 19.69
CA PRO A 199 13.46 10.29 20.03
C PRO A 199 14.55 9.47 19.34
N GLU A 200 15.11 8.50 20.05
CA GLU A 200 16.03 7.54 19.48
C GLU A 200 15.22 6.47 18.73
N VAL A 201 15.45 6.32 17.43
CA VAL A 201 14.74 5.34 16.59
C VAL A 201 15.74 4.36 16.02
N THR A 202 15.57 3.07 16.33
CA THR A 202 16.42 2.01 15.78
C THR A 202 15.70 1.29 14.66
N ALA A 203 16.17 1.45 13.43
CA ALA A 203 15.67 0.73 12.26
C ALA A 203 15.93 -0.78 12.41
N ALA A 204 14.94 -1.60 12.05
CA ALA A 204 15.08 -3.05 12.07
C ALA A 204 15.98 -3.57 10.94
N GLN A 205 16.46 -4.81 11.06
CA GLN A 205 17.36 -5.40 10.06
C GLN A 205 16.75 -5.42 8.65
N GLY A 206 17.51 -4.90 7.68
CA GLY A 206 17.12 -4.84 6.28
C GLY A 206 16.19 -3.68 5.94
N TRP A 207 15.94 -2.75 6.86
CA TRP A 207 15.29 -1.48 6.59
C TRP A 207 16.33 -0.36 6.46
N ASP A 208 16.17 0.46 5.43
CA ASP A 208 16.97 1.65 5.19
C ASP A 208 16.19 2.90 5.61
N VAL A 209 16.85 3.83 6.31
CA VAL A 209 16.27 5.14 6.63
C VAL A 209 16.27 5.99 5.36
N SER A 210 15.13 6.03 4.68
CA SER A 210 14.94 6.75 3.42
C SER A 210 14.70 8.25 3.61
N SER A 211 14.22 8.65 4.78
CA SER A 211 14.21 10.05 5.22
C SER A 211 14.56 10.08 6.71
N PRO A 212 15.59 10.85 7.10
CA PRO A 212 16.01 10.92 8.49
C PRO A 212 14.90 11.51 9.36
N LEU A 213 15.02 11.30 10.66
CA LEU A 213 14.10 11.85 11.65
C LEU A 213 14.11 13.39 11.58
N THR A 214 12.95 13.99 11.33
CA THR A 214 12.77 15.45 11.28
C THR A 214 11.62 15.88 12.17
N SER A 215 11.67 17.09 12.73
CA SER A 215 10.56 17.68 13.49
C SER A 215 9.93 18.85 12.74
N SER A 216 8.60 18.95 12.82
CA SER A 216 7.82 20.10 12.32
C SER A 216 7.75 21.26 13.31
N ASP A 217 8.01 20.99 14.59
CA ASP A 217 7.68 21.85 15.73
C ASP A 217 8.63 21.58 16.91
N PRO A 218 9.95 21.76 16.73
CA PRO A 218 10.95 21.39 17.75
C PRO A 218 10.82 22.16 19.06
N ASP A 219 10.18 23.34 19.04
CA ASP A 219 9.99 24.22 20.20
C ASP A 219 8.69 23.93 20.99
N SER A 220 7.94 22.89 20.60
CA SER A 220 6.73 22.44 21.31
C SER A 220 7.10 21.75 22.63
N ASP A 221 6.21 21.80 23.63
CA ASP A 221 6.37 20.98 24.85
C ASP A 221 6.32 19.47 24.54
N MET A 222 5.74 19.12 23.39
CA MET A 222 5.68 17.77 22.85
C MET A 222 5.94 17.82 21.33
N PRO A 223 7.21 17.92 20.89
CA PRO A 223 7.53 17.98 19.46
C PRO A 223 7.12 16.70 18.74
N SER A 224 6.63 16.86 17.51
CA SER A 224 6.34 15.76 16.61
C SER A 224 7.54 15.47 15.72
N TRP A 225 7.92 14.20 15.63
CA TRP A 225 9.06 13.74 14.83
C TRP A 225 8.60 12.73 13.79
N THR A 226 9.06 12.87 12.54
CA THR A 226 8.71 11.99 11.42
C THR A 226 9.95 11.29 10.88
N ILE A 227 9.85 9.98 10.65
CA ILE A 227 10.88 9.16 10.00
C ILE A 227 10.25 8.32 8.91
N THR A 228 10.96 8.12 7.80
CA THR A 228 10.54 7.20 6.74
C THR A 228 11.58 6.13 6.51
N LEU A 229 11.19 4.88 6.69
CA LEU A 229 12.00 3.70 6.42
C LEU A 229 11.51 3.00 5.16
N SER A 230 12.42 2.38 4.42
CA SER A 230 12.05 1.59 3.25
C SER A 230 12.86 0.31 3.16
N LYS A 231 12.28 -0.70 2.52
CA LYS A 231 12.89 -2.00 2.32
C LYS A 231 12.51 -2.55 0.94
N PRO A 232 13.46 -3.02 0.12
CA PRO A 232 13.12 -3.75 -1.09
C PRO A 232 12.47 -5.09 -0.72
N ILE A 233 11.45 -5.49 -1.47
CA ILE A 233 10.80 -6.80 -1.30
C ILE A 233 11.45 -7.80 -2.25
N ALA A 234 11.77 -8.99 -1.76
CA ALA A 234 12.38 -10.03 -2.59
C ALA A 234 11.37 -10.55 -3.62
N LEU A 235 11.83 -10.68 -4.86
CA LEU A 235 11.05 -11.28 -5.93
C LEU A 235 10.89 -12.78 -5.64
N THR A 236 9.67 -13.26 -5.68
CA THR A 236 9.34 -14.68 -5.56
C THR A 236 8.96 -15.22 -6.93
N GLU A 237 9.66 -16.25 -7.38
CA GLU A 237 9.34 -16.98 -8.61
C GLU A 237 8.29 -18.06 -8.33
N PRO A 238 7.40 -18.37 -9.29
CA PRO A 238 6.44 -19.46 -9.11
C PRO A 238 7.20 -20.77 -8.92
N SER A 239 6.79 -21.59 -7.95
CA SER A 239 7.39 -22.92 -7.74
C SER A 239 7.17 -23.77 -8.98
N ASN A 240 8.23 -24.02 -9.74
CA ASN A 240 8.26 -25.01 -10.80
C ASN A 240 8.13 -26.40 -10.17
N ASN A 241 6.89 -26.88 -9.99
CA ASN A 241 6.66 -28.30 -9.81
C ASN A 241 6.92 -28.96 -11.17
N VAL A 242 8.13 -29.51 -11.33
CA VAL A 242 8.47 -30.48 -12.37
C VAL A 242 7.84 -31.81 -12.04
#